data_AF-A0A183Q4P8-F1
#
_entry.id   AF-A0A183Q4P8-F1
#
_cell.length_a   1.000
_cell.length_b   1.000
_cell.length_c   1.000
_cell.angle_alpha   90.00
_cell.angle_beta   90.00
_cell.angle_gamma   90.00
#
_symmetry.space_group_name_H-M   'P 1'
#
loop_
_entity.id
_entity.type
_entity.pdbx_description
1 polymer ?
#
loop_
_entity_poly.entity_id
_entity_poly.type
_entity_poly.pdbx_seq_one_letter_code
_entity_poly.pdbx_strand_id
1 'polypeptide(L)'
;VIYYDFGSLVLVYLNAERADEAYHLLKQSTFEDRPILVMILPRLKPSKLPDDIKPLLVLVNVKSGGCQGADLITSFRKLLNPHQVFNLDYGGPLPGLHCFRHLKQFKILVCGGDGTVGWALSCLDNVGQDAACPTPPMAILPLGTGNDLARVLRWGSGYTGGEEPLTILK
;
A
#
# COMPACT_ATOMS: atom_id res chain seq x y z
N VAL A 1 -8.68 -15.78 1.52
CA VAL A 1 -7.28 -15.96 1.06
C VAL A 1 -6.40 -15.93 2.28
N ILE A 2 -5.51 -16.91 2.45
CA ILE A 2 -4.57 -16.98 3.58
C ILE A 2 -3.18 -16.64 3.06
N TYR A 3 -2.50 -15.72 3.72
CA TYR A 3 -1.12 -15.31 3.45
C TYR A 3 -0.27 -15.73 4.65
N TYR A 4 0.27 -16.95 4.61
CA TYR A 4 1.00 -17.55 5.73
C TYR A 4 2.24 -16.75 6.12
N ASP A 5 3.03 -16.29 5.15
CA ASP A 5 4.25 -15.50 5.39
C ASP A 5 3.99 -14.14 6.04
N PHE A 6 2.73 -13.69 6.01
CA PHE A 6 2.29 -12.43 6.60
C PHE A 6 1.36 -12.63 7.80
N GLY A 7 1.10 -13.88 8.22
CA GLY A 7 0.14 -14.20 9.28
C GLY A 7 -1.25 -13.59 9.04
N SER A 8 -1.66 -13.44 7.78
CA SER A 8 -2.81 -12.62 7.40
C SER A 8 -3.91 -13.44 6.74
N LEU A 9 -5.16 -13.16 7.10
CA LEU A 9 -6.36 -13.78 6.53
C LEU A 9 -7.25 -12.70 5.91
N VAL A 10 -7.59 -12.87 4.64
CA VAL A 10 -8.58 -12.02 3.96
C VAL A 10 -9.89 -12.78 3.77
N LEU A 11 -10.96 -12.24 4.35
CA LEU A 11 -12.33 -12.73 4.26
C LEU A 11 -13.15 -11.85 3.33
N VAL A 12 -14.05 -12.46 2.55
CA VAL A 12 -14.97 -11.75 1.65
C VAL A 12 -16.39 -12.07 2.06
N TYR A 13 -17.16 -11.03 2.38
CA TYR A 13 -18.57 -11.12 2.71
C TYR A 13 -19.42 -10.58 1.56
N LEU A 14 -20.55 -11.23 1.29
CA LEU A 14 -21.53 -10.77 0.29
C LEU A 14 -22.56 -9.79 0.89
N ASN A 15 -22.72 -9.80 2.21
CA ASN A 15 -23.65 -8.96 2.96
C ASN A 15 -22.84 -7.98 3.84
N ALA A 16 -23.20 -6.70 3.81
CA ALA A 16 -22.52 -5.64 4.54
C ALA A 16 -22.73 -5.73 6.07
N GLU A 17 -23.91 -6.11 6.54
CA GLU A 17 -24.21 -6.31 7.96
C GLU A 17 -23.33 -7.43 8.55
N ARG A 18 -23.21 -8.56 7.85
CA ARG A 18 -22.30 -9.64 8.29
C ARG A 18 -20.84 -9.22 8.29
N ALA A 19 -20.43 -8.37 7.34
CA ALA A 19 -19.08 -7.84 7.31
C ALA A 19 -18.82 -6.92 8.51
N ASP A 20 -19.81 -6.09 8.87
CA ASP A 20 -19.75 -5.17 10.00
C ASP A 20 -19.72 -5.92 11.35
N GLU A 21 -20.59 -6.91 11.53
CA GLU A 21 -20.58 -7.80 12.70
C GLU A 21 -19.23 -8.49 12.87
N ALA A 22 -18.71 -9.08 11.80
CA ALA A 22 -17.41 -9.74 11.82
C ALA A 22 -16.26 -8.76 12.11
N TYR A 23 -16.31 -7.55 11.55
CA TYR A 23 -15.34 -6.50 11.82
C TYR A 23 -15.31 -6.14 13.30
N HIS A 24 -16.47 -5.89 13.90
CA HIS A 24 -16.58 -5.52 15.31
C HIS A 24 -16.12 -6.64 16.24
N LEU A 25 -16.48 -7.88 15.96
CA LEU A 25 -16.05 -9.05 16.73
C LEU A 25 -14.52 -9.25 16.66
N LEU A 26 -13.95 -9.24 15.46
CA LEU A 26 -12.52 -9.46 15.28
C LEU A 26 -11.69 -8.31 15.84
N LYS A 27 -12.17 -7.06 15.73
CA LYS A 27 -11.45 -5.87 16.24
C LYS A 27 -11.28 -5.88 17.76
N GLN A 28 -12.17 -6.56 18.48
CA GLN A 28 -12.11 -6.74 19.93
C GLN A 28 -11.34 -8.00 20.35
N SER A 29 -10.95 -8.82 19.38
CA SER A 29 -10.28 -10.10 19.63
C SER A 29 -8.75 -9.94 19.76
N THR A 30 -8.14 -10.86 20.49
CA THR A 30 -6.70 -10.97 20.65
C THR A 30 -6.21 -12.35 20.20
N PHE A 31 -4.93 -12.43 19.84
CA PHE A 31 -4.22 -13.68 19.59
C PHE A 31 -2.89 -13.61 20.33
N GLU A 32 -2.61 -14.59 21.20
CA GLU A 32 -1.43 -14.60 22.08
C GLU A 32 -1.28 -13.27 22.86
N ASP A 33 -2.37 -12.80 23.45
CA ASP A 33 -2.49 -11.53 24.20
C ASP A 33 -2.18 -10.26 23.39
N ARG A 34 -2.05 -10.36 22.06
CA ARG A 34 -1.87 -9.20 21.17
C ARG A 34 -3.17 -8.88 20.43
N PRO A 35 -3.53 -7.59 20.31
CA PRO A 35 -4.70 -7.20 19.52
C PRO A 35 -4.51 -7.57 18.05
N ILE A 36 -5.57 -8.10 17.43
CA ILE A 36 -5.56 -8.43 16.01
C ILE A 36 -5.80 -7.13 15.21
N LEU A 37 -4.98 -6.89 14.19
CA LEU A 37 -5.24 -5.82 13.23
C LEU A 37 -6.37 -6.23 12.29
N VAL A 38 -7.47 -5.50 12.33
CA VAL A 38 -8.64 -5.73 11.46
C VAL A 38 -8.91 -4.51 10.61
N MET A 39 -9.08 -4.71 9.31
CA MET A 39 -9.32 -3.63 8.35
C MET A 39 -10.35 -4.03 7.31
N ILE A 40 -11.16 -3.05 6.90
CA ILE A 40 -12.01 -3.16 5.73
C ILE A 40 -11.21 -2.73 4.50
N LEU A 41 -11.11 -3.61 3.52
CA LEU A 41 -10.38 -3.34 2.29
C LEU A 41 -11.35 -2.93 1.16
N PRO A 42 -10.99 -1.92 0.34
CA PRO A 42 -11.78 -1.54 -0.81
C PRO A 42 -11.77 -2.65 -1.88
N ARG A 43 -12.92 -2.89 -2.49
CA ARG A 43 -13.02 -3.80 -3.64
C ARG A 43 -12.94 -3.00 -4.94
N LEU A 44 -11.78 -3.06 -5.60
CA LEU A 44 -11.63 -2.50 -6.95
C LEU A 44 -12.43 -3.32 -7.96
N LYS A 45 -13.06 -2.64 -8.93
CA LYS A 45 -13.83 -3.25 -10.01
C LYS A 45 -13.11 -2.94 -11.34
N PRO A 46 -12.22 -3.83 -11.83
CA PRO A 46 -11.44 -3.57 -13.04
C PRO A 46 -12.31 -3.23 -14.25
N SER A 47 -13.48 -3.86 -14.39
CA SER A 47 -14.44 -3.60 -15.47
C SER A 47 -15.06 -2.21 -15.48
N LYS A 48 -14.88 -1.43 -14.40
CA LYS A 48 -15.33 -0.04 -14.30
C LYS A 48 -14.23 0.98 -14.58
N LEU A 49 -12.99 0.53 -14.81
CA LEU A 49 -11.89 1.42 -15.14
C LEU A 49 -11.75 1.51 -16.67
N PRO A 50 -11.58 2.71 -17.22
CA PRO A 50 -11.16 2.89 -18.62
C PRO A 50 -9.83 2.19 -18.91
N ASP A 51 -9.67 1.67 -20.13
CA ASP A 51 -8.48 0.90 -20.54
C ASP A 51 -7.20 1.75 -20.64
N ASP A 52 -7.32 3.07 -20.77
CA ASP A 52 -6.20 4.01 -20.84
C ASP A 52 -5.66 4.45 -19.47
N ILE A 53 -6.39 4.13 -18.39
CA ILE A 53 -6.01 4.53 -17.04
C ILE A 53 -5.12 3.46 -16.39
N LYS A 54 -4.03 3.93 -15.78
CA LYS A 54 -3.14 3.13 -14.92
C LYS A 54 -3.24 3.66 -13.49
N PRO A 55 -4.06 3.05 -12.62
CA PRO A 55 -4.16 3.44 -11.22
C PRO A 55 -2.79 3.44 -10.54
N LEU A 56 -2.58 4.35 -9.61
CA LEU A 56 -1.37 4.43 -8.79
C LEU A 56 -1.66 3.87 -7.40
N LEU A 57 -0.90 2.87 -6.96
CA LEU A 57 -0.87 2.41 -5.59
C LEU A 57 0.24 3.15 -4.84
N VAL A 58 -0.10 3.94 -3.84
CA VAL A 58 0.86 4.67 -3.00
C VAL A 58 1.01 3.96 -1.66
N LEU A 59 2.22 3.51 -1.37
CA LEU A 59 2.61 2.82 -0.14
C LEU A 59 3.50 3.74 0.69
N VAL A 60 3.04 4.17 1.86
CA VAL A 60 3.77 5.16 2.68
C VAL A 60 4.23 4.54 4.00
N ASN A 61 5.54 4.52 4.25
CA ASN A 61 6.10 4.21 5.55
C ASN A 61 6.16 5.47 6.42
N VAL A 62 5.20 5.62 7.34
CA VAL A 62 5.11 6.82 8.21
C VAL A 62 6.24 6.91 9.24
N LYS A 63 6.93 5.81 9.53
CA LYS A 63 8.08 5.78 10.46
C LYS A 63 9.38 6.23 9.82
N SER A 64 9.44 6.32 8.48
CA SER A 64 10.60 6.84 7.76
C SER A 64 10.60 8.37 7.71
N GLY A 65 11.78 8.98 7.57
CA GLY A 65 11.89 10.40 7.21
C GLY A 65 11.42 11.41 8.26
N GLY A 66 11.56 11.12 9.56
CA GLY A 66 11.26 12.10 10.61
C GLY A 66 9.77 12.44 10.76
N CYS A 67 8.90 11.43 10.61
CA CYS A 67 7.44 11.54 10.74
C CYS A 67 6.72 12.36 9.65
N GLN A 68 7.39 12.68 8.53
CA GLN A 68 6.78 13.38 7.38
C GLN A 68 5.75 12.53 6.61
N GLY A 69 5.71 11.21 6.83
CA GLY A 69 4.81 10.33 6.10
C GLY A 69 3.32 10.58 6.37
N ALA A 70 2.96 11.13 7.54
CA ALA A 70 1.57 11.45 7.86
C ALA A 70 1.02 12.59 6.99
N ASP A 71 1.81 13.64 6.82
CA ASP A 71 1.49 14.76 5.93
C ASP A 71 1.44 14.28 4.47
N LEU A 72 2.39 13.42 4.08
CA LEU A 72 2.44 12.85 2.74
C LEU A 72 1.18 12.03 2.41
N ILE A 73 0.72 11.17 3.33
CA ILE A 73 -0.55 10.44 3.19
C ILE A 73 -1.70 11.44 2.99
N THR A 74 -1.76 12.48 3.83
CA THR A 74 -2.82 13.48 3.78
C THR A 74 -2.83 14.18 2.42
N SER A 75 -1.67 14.60 1.92
CA SER A 75 -1.53 15.26 0.63
C SER A 75 -1.88 14.33 -0.54
N PHE A 76 -1.40 13.09 -0.54
CA PHE A 76 -1.78 12.13 -1.60
C PHE A 76 -3.27 11.79 -1.56
N ARG A 77 -3.92 11.71 -0.40
CA ARG A 77 -5.36 11.46 -0.29
C ARG A 77 -6.23 12.65 -0.73
N LYS A 78 -5.68 13.86 -0.73
CA LYS A 78 -6.34 15.04 -1.33
C LYS A 78 -6.24 15.01 -2.85
N LEU A 79 -5.15 14.48 -3.40
CA LEU A 79 -4.90 14.44 -4.85
C LEU A 79 -5.52 13.20 -5.52
N LEU A 80 -5.41 12.04 -4.89
CA LEU A 80 -5.81 10.74 -5.41
C LEU A 80 -7.04 10.22 -4.66
N ASN A 81 -7.67 9.16 -5.18
CA ASN A 81 -8.69 8.45 -4.42
C ASN A 81 -8.06 7.92 -3.10
N PRO A 82 -8.65 8.15 -1.92
CA PRO A 82 -8.07 7.70 -0.65
C PRO A 82 -7.77 6.20 -0.56
N HIS A 83 -8.51 5.37 -1.32
CA HIS A 83 -8.30 3.94 -1.42
C HIS A 83 -7.07 3.52 -2.25
N GLN A 84 -6.34 4.49 -2.81
CA GLN A 84 -5.06 4.29 -3.47
C GLN A 84 -3.87 4.52 -2.53
N VAL A 85 -4.09 5.06 -1.33
CA VAL A 85 -3.02 5.53 -0.43
C VAL A 85 -3.04 4.73 0.88
N PHE A 86 -2.04 3.86 1.03
CA PHE A 86 -1.92 2.93 2.14
C PHE A 86 -0.78 3.32 3.08
N ASN A 87 -1.08 3.34 4.38
CA ASN A 87 -0.08 3.46 5.42
C ASN A 87 0.43 2.06 5.77
N LEU A 88 1.74 1.85 5.66
CA LEU A 88 2.38 0.57 5.92
C LEU A 88 2.35 0.16 7.40
N ASP A 89 2.07 1.07 8.33
CA ASP A 89 1.85 0.70 9.73
C ASP A 89 0.59 -0.16 9.93
N TYR A 90 -0.35 -0.12 8.99
CA TYR A 90 -1.57 -0.92 9.03
C TYR A 90 -1.45 -2.13 8.11
N GLY A 91 -0.70 -3.14 8.56
CA GLY A 91 -0.61 -4.44 7.88
C GLY A 91 0.38 -4.46 6.70
N GLY A 92 1.24 -3.45 6.59
CA GLY A 92 2.29 -3.40 5.58
C GLY A 92 1.79 -3.19 4.16
N PRO A 93 2.56 -3.66 3.15
CA PRO A 93 2.21 -3.49 1.74
C PRO A 93 1.10 -4.44 1.26
N LEU A 94 0.87 -5.54 2.00
CA LEU A 94 -0.07 -6.60 1.62
C LEU A 94 -1.50 -6.09 1.37
N PRO A 95 -2.13 -5.28 2.23
CA PRO A 95 -3.47 -4.72 1.98
C PRO A 95 -3.60 -4.04 0.62
N GLY A 96 -2.65 -3.17 0.27
CA GLY A 96 -2.67 -2.42 -0.99
C GLY A 96 -2.47 -3.33 -2.19
N LEU A 97 -1.45 -4.18 -2.15
CA LEU A 97 -1.14 -5.14 -3.21
C LEU A 97 -2.29 -6.13 -3.42
N HIS A 98 -2.89 -6.61 -2.34
CA HIS A 98 -4.08 -7.44 -2.38
C HIS A 98 -5.22 -6.72 -3.09
N CYS A 99 -5.56 -5.47 -2.73
CA CYS A 99 -6.63 -4.72 -3.38
C CYS A 99 -6.44 -4.56 -4.89
N PHE A 100 -5.19 -4.38 -5.33
CA PHE A 100 -4.83 -4.11 -6.73
C PHE A 100 -4.61 -5.38 -7.57
N ARG A 101 -4.53 -6.57 -6.96
CA ARG A 101 -4.15 -7.83 -7.63
C ARG A 101 -4.96 -8.22 -8.87
N HIS A 102 -6.19 -7.74 -9.01
CA HIS A 102 -7.05 -8.04 -10.17
C HIS A 102 -6.96 -7.01 -11.30
N LEU A 103 -6.16 -5.96 -11.13
CA LEU A 103 -5.90 -4.97 -12.18
C LEU A 103 -4.83 -5.50 -13.13
N LYS A 104 -5.10 -5.42 -14.44
CA LYS A 104 -4.14 -5.82 -15.49
C LYS A 104 -2.97 -4.85 -15.64
N GLN A 105 -3.16 -3.61 -15.21
CA GLN A 105 -2.15 -2.55 -15.27
C GLN A 105 -2.37 -1.57 -14.12
N PHE A 106 -1.30 -1.26 -13.41
CA PHE A 106 -1.22 -0.21 -12.40
C PHE A 106 0.24 0.13 -12.15
N LYS A 107 0.51 1.20 -11.40
CA LYS A 107 1.85 1.60 -10.97
C LYS A 107 1.91 1.60 -9.45
N ILE A 108 3.11 1.44 -8.91
CA ILE A 108 3.36 1.51 -7.46
C ILE A 108 4.30 2.69 -7.19
N LEU A 109 3.98 3.50 -6.19
CA LEU A 109 4.91 4.46 -5.58
C LEU A 109 5.17 4.02 -4.14
N VAL A 110 6.42 3.74 -3.81
CA VAL A 110 6.84 3.39 -2.45
C VAL A 110 7.53 4.62 -1.83
N CYS A 111 6.93 5.15 -0.78
CA CYS A 111 7.47 6.27 -0.01
C CYS A 111 8.17 5.71 1.23
N GLY A 112 9.50 5.67 1.21
CA GLY A 112 10.32 4.99 2.21
C GLY A 112 11.80 4.96 1.84
N GLY A 113 12.62 4.33 2.68
CA GLY A 113 14.02 4.00 2.36
C GLY A 113 14.16 2.61 1.74
N ASP A 114 15.41 2.16 1.54
CA ASP A 114 15.74 0.90 0.86
C ASP A 114 15.05 -0.32 1.49
N GLY A 115 15.00 -0.40 2.82
CA GLY A 115 14.31 -1.48 3.53
C GLY A 115 12.79 -1.51 3.30
N THR A 116 12.17 -0.34 3.08
CA THR A 116 10.74 -0.26 2.75
C THR A 116 10.49 -0.76 1.33
N VAL A 117 11.36 -0.39 0.39
CA VAL A 117 11.28 -0.86 -1.00
C VAL A 117 11.48 -2.37 -1.06
N GLY A 118 12.49 -2.92 -0.35
CA GLY A 118 12.70 -4.35 -0.24
C GLY A 118 11.47 -5.08 0.33
N TRP A 119 10.86 -4.57 1.40
CA TRP A 119 9.64 -5.15 1.97
C TRP A 119 8.46 -5.15 0.98
N ALA A 120 8.26 -4.05 0.25
CA ALA A 120 7.22 -3.95 -0.77
C ALA A 120 7.45 -4.95 -1.92
N LEU A 121 8.69 -5.10 -2.40
CA LEU A 121 9.07 -6.07 -3.43
C LEU A 121 8.85 -7.50 -2.96
N SER A 122 9.33 -7.86 -1.77
CA SER A 122 9.10 -9.21 -1.22
C SER A 122 7.62 -9.54 -1.06
N CYS A 123 6.79 -8.55 -0.70
CA CYS A 123 5.34 -8.76 -0.64
C CYS A 123 4.70 -8.88 -2.02
N LEU A 124 5.16 -8.10 -2.99
CA LEU A 124 4.72 -8.19 -4.38
C LEU A 124 5.05 -9.56 -4.97
N ASP A 125 6.21 -10.14 -4.70
CA ASP A 125 6.57 -11.48 -5.18
C ASP A 125 5.61 -12.57 -4.66
N ASN A 126 5.15 -12.43 -3.42
CA ASN A 126 4.19 -13.36 -2.81
C ASN A 126 2.77 -13.17 -3.35
N VAL A 127 2.29 -11.93 -3.50
CA VAL A 127 0.94 -11.63 -4.01
C VAL A 127 0.87 -11.81 -5.54
N GLY A 128 1.98 -11.60 -6.23
CA GLY A 128 2.11 -11.51 -7.68
C GLY A 128 1.84 -12.83 -8.41
N GLN A 129 2.03 -13.98 -7.75
CA GLN A 129 1.82 -15.31 -8.34
C GLN A 129 0.39 -15.49 -8.89
N ASP A 130 -0.60 -14.93 -8.20
CA ASP A 130 -2.02 -14.98 -8.57
C ASP A 130 -2.57 -13.62 -9.05
N ALA A 131 -1.70 -12.64 -9.30
CA ALA A 131 -2.10 -11.30 -9.72
C ALA A 131 -2.22 -11.19 -11.24
N ALA A 132 -3.20 -10.42 -11.70
CA ALA A 132 -3.38 -10.08 -13.12
C ALA A 132 -2.23 -9.23 -13.68
N CYS A 133 -1.46 -8.58 -12.81
CA CYS A 133 -0.24 -7.83 -13.15
C CYS A 133 0.85 -8.21 -12.13
N PRO A 134 1.73 -9.18 -12.45
CA PRO A 134 2.74 -9.68 -11.52
C PRO A 134 3.92 -8.70 -11.35
N THR A 135 4.22 -7.90 -12.37
CA THR A 135 5.37 -6.97 -12.39
C THR A 135 4.95 -5.53 -12.70
N PRO A 136 4.12 -4.89 -11.86
CA PRO A 136 3.76 -3.49 -12.03
C PRO A 136 5.02 -2.59 -11.89
N PRO A 137 5.15 -1.52 -12.69
CA PRO A 137 6.24 -0.55 -12.53
C PRO A 137 6.22 0.05 -11.11
N MET A 138 7.38 0.12 -10.48
CA MET A 138 7.56 0.67 -9.12
C MET A 138 8.50 1.87 -9.13
N ALA A 139 8.06 2.93 -8.48
CA ALA A 139 8.76 4.18 -8.25
C ALA A 139 9.12 4.32 -6.76
N ILE A 140 10.19 5.06 -6.46
CA ILE A 140 10.62 5.32 -5.08
C ILE A 140 10.51 6.81 -4.80
N LEU A 141 9.76 7.17 -3.77
CA LEU A 141 9.89 8.48 -3.14
C LEU A 141 10.77 8.31 -1.89
N PRO A 142 12.06 8.70 -1.94
CA PRO A 142 12.99 8.43 -0.87
C PRO A 142 12.59 9.15 0.42
N LEU A 143 12.30 8.41 1.49
CA LEU A 143 12.03 8.95 2.83
C LEU A 143 13.03 8.41 3.84
N GLY A 144 13.73 9.32 4.54
CA GLY A 144 14.73 8.95 5.55
C GLY A 144 16.16 9.04 5.01
N THR A 145 17.07 8.25 5.57
CA THR A 145 18.52 8.37 5.35
C THR A 145 19.10 7.31 4.41
N GLY A 146 18.62 6.07 4.50
CA GLY A 146 18.99 4.94 3.63
C GLY A 146 18.16 4.92 2.35
N ASN A 147 18.61 5.69 1.35
CA ASN A 147 17.95 5.88 0.05
C ASN A 147 18.90 5.54 -1.11
N ASP A 148 19.78 4.57 -0.93
CA ASP A 148 20.84 4.29 -1.90
C ASP A 148 20.26 3.79 -3.23
N LEU A 149 19.19 3.00 -3.19
CA LEU A 149 18.49 2.55 -4.38
C LEU A 149 17.87 3.73 -5.14
N ALA A 150 17.25 4.68 -4.43
CA ALA A 150 16.69 5.88 -5.03
C ALA A 150 17.77 6.75 -5.69
N ARG A 151 18.95 6.90 -5.06
CA ARG A 151 20.08 7.65 -5.61
C ARG A 151 20.63 7.00 -6.89
N VAL A 152 20.84 5.68 -6.87
CA VAL A 152 21.35 4.92 -8.02
C VAL A 152 20.36 4.97 -9.19
N LEU A 153 19.07 4.82 -8.90
CA LEU A 153 18.00 4.90 -9.91
C LEU A 153 17.58 6.33 -10.26
N ARG A 154 18.25 7.34 -9.68
CA ARG A 154 18.05 8.78 -9.94
C ARG A 154 16.66 9.33 -9.57
N TRP A 155 16.03 8.76 -8.55
CA TRP A 155 14.78 9.26 -7.95
C TRP A 155 15.00 10.36 -6.90
N GLY A 156 16.26 10.73 -6.64
CA GLY A 156 16.62 11.79 -5.70
C GLY A 156 17.26 11.27 -4.41
N SER A 157 17.70 12.21 -3.58
CA SER A 157 18.46 11.92 -2.36
C SER A 157 17.60 11.74 -1.10
N GLY A 158 16.38 12.29 -1.10
CA GLY A 158 15.44 12.28 0.02
C GLY A 158 14.41 13.38 -0.13
N TYR A 159 13.16 13.08 0.20
CA TYR A 159 12.09 14.07 0.33
C TYR A 159 12.30 14.87 1.62
N THR A 160 12.28 16.19 1.50
CA THR A 160 12.56 17.12 2.61
C THR A 160 11.31 17.74 3.21
N GLY A 161 10.12 17.39 2.70
CA GLY A 161 8.86 18.04 3.08
C GLY A 161 8.54 19.26 2.22
N GLY A 162 7.26 19.53 2.03
CA GLY A 162 6.76 20.75 1.38
C GLY A 162 6.61 20.69 -0.14
N GLU A 163 7.05 19.61 -0.80
CA GLU A 163 6.74 19.40 -2.21
C GLU A 163 5.32 18.86 -2.36
N GLU A 164 4.55 19.50 -3.24
CA GLU A 164 3.20 19.03 -3.55
C GLU A 164 3.27 17.67 -4.28
N PRO A 165 2.35 16.74 -3.99
CA PRO A 165 2.34 15.41 -4.63
C PRO A 165 2.33 15.46 -6.17
N LEU A 166 1.69 16.48 -6.76
CA LEU A 166 1.71 16.67 -8.22
C LEU A 166 3.11 16.92 -8.78
N THR A 167 3.99 17.56 -8.01
CA THR A 167 5.39 17.80 -8.41
C THR A 167 6.20 16.51 -8.36
N ILE A 168 5.93 15.67 -7.35
CA ILE A 168 6.56 14.35 -7.18
C ILE A 168 6.17 13.38 -8.31
N LEU A 169 4.94 13.48 -8.82
CA LEU A 169 4.40 12.56 -9.82
C LEU A 169 4.70 12.94 -11.28
N LYS A 170 5.41 14.04 -11.53
CA LYS A 170 5.83 14.46 -12.87
C LYS A 170 7.03 13.66 -13.36
#